data_AF-D9TQQ5-F1
#
_entry.id   AF-D9TQQ5-F1
#
_cell.length_a   1.000
_cell.length_b   1.000
_cell.length_c   1.000
_cell.angle_alpha   90.00
_cell.angle_beta   90.00
_cell.angle_gamma   90.00
#
_symmetry.space_group_name_H-M   'P 1'
#
loop_
_entity.id
_entity.type
_entity.pdbx_description
1 polymer ?
#
loop_
_entity_poly.entity_id
_entity_poly.type
_entity_poly.pdbx_seq_one_letter_code
_entity_poly.pdbx_strand_id
1 'polypeptide(L)' 'MILRKQLKNSKLGYHFIFAGALLISFTEIIRRYIVVGDFVDGLCIGIGIGLEILGIIALRKYYNSQRVSNQ' A
#
# COMPACT_ATOMS: atom_id res chain seq x y z
N MET A 1 -8.91 11.45 -12.90
CA MET A 1 -10.28 10.89 -12.73
C MET A 1 -10.31 9.39 -12.42
N ILE A 2 -9.35 8.59 -12.94
CA ILE A 2 -9.28 7.12 -12.78
C ILE A 2 -9.05 6.67 -11.32
N LEU A 3 -8.23 7.40 -10.56
CA LEU A 3 -7.88 7.08 -9.16
C LEU A 3 -9.11 7.02 -8.23
N ARG A 4 -10.11 7.88 -8.44
CA ARG A 4 -11.33 7.93 -7.62
C ARG A 4 -12.26 6.75 -7.88
N LYS A 5 -12.26 6.19 -9.10
CA LYS A 5 -13.13 5.06 -9.49
C LYS A 5 -12.60 3.74 -8.92
N GLN A 6 -11.28 3.59 -8.88
CA GLN A 6 -10.59 2.49 -8.20
C GLN A 6 -10.89 2.48 -6.68
N LEU A 7 -10.85 3.63 -6.03
CA LEU A 7 -11.09 3.74 -4.58
C LEU A 7 -12.49 3.31 -4.09
N LYS A 8 -13.49 3.17 -4.97
CA LYS A 8 -14.86 2.75 -4.61
C LYS A 8 -14.94 1.24 -4.30
N ASN A 9 -13.99 0.45 -4.79
CA ASN A 9 -13.90 -0.97 -4.49
C ASN A 9 -13.03 -1.19 -3.26
N SER A 10 -13.62 -1.49 -2.11
CA SER A 10 -12.91 -1.81 -0.85
C SER A 10 -11.77 -2.81 -1.00
N LYS A 11 -11.86 -3.71 -1.99
CA LYS A 11 -10.83 -4.71 -2.29
C LYS A 11 -9.49 -4.07 -2.64
N LEU A 12 -9.47 -2.88 -3.24
CA LEU A 12 -8.24 -2.23 -3.65
C LEU A 12 -7.39 -1.75 -2.47
N GLY A 13 -8.01 -1.31 -1.36
CA GLY A 13 -7.26 -0.94 -0.15
C GLY A 13 -6.41 -2.09 0.39
N TYR A 14 -6.99 -3.29 0.45
CA TYR A 14 -6.26 -4.50 0.84
C TYR A 14 -5.16 -4.89 -0.16
N HIS A 15 -5.37 -4.70 -1.47
CA HIS A 15 -4.34 -4.96 -2.47
C HIS A 15 -3.15 -4.01 -2.32
N PHE A 16 -3.38 -2.74 -1.99
CA PHE A 16 -2.31 -1.77 -1.73
C PHE A 16 -1.48 -2.15 -0.49
N ILE A 17 -2.13 -2.54 0.60
CA ILE A 17 -1.43 -3.00 1.82
C ILE A 17 -0.62 -4.27 1.51
N PHE A 18 -1.24 -5.24 0.85
CA PHE A 18 -0.57 -6.48 0.50
C PHE A 18 0.63 -6.25 -0.44
N ALA A 19 0.47 -5.41 -1.46
CA ALA A 19 1.57 -5.06 -2.37
C ALA A 19 2.71 -4.34 -1.65
N GLY A 20 2.41 -3.45 -0.71
CA GLY A 20 3.41 -2.77 0.12
C GLY A 20 4.21 -3.75 1.00
N ALA A 21 3.51 -4.62 1.74
CA ALA A 21 4.14 -5.65 2.57
C ALA A 21 5.01 -6.62 1.76
N LEU A 22 4.54 -7.01 0.57
CA LEU A 22 5.29 -7.87 -0.34
C LEU A 22 6.57 -7.18 -0.82
N LEU A 23 6.48 -5.91 -1.23
CA LEU A 23 7.63 -5.12 -1.67
C LEU A 23 8.68 -4.97 -0.57
N ILE A 24 8.27 -4.66 0.66
CA ILE A 24 9.18 -4.57 1.82
C ILE A 24 9.86 -5.92 2.04
N SER A 25 9.10 -7.02 2.06
CA SER A 25 9.64 -8.36 2.27
C SER A 25 10.66 -8.75 1.21
N PHE A 26 10.36 -8.47 -0.07
CA PHE A 26 11.29 -8.72 -1.17
C PHE A 26 12.55 -7.87 -1.06
N THR A 27 12.42 -6.60 -0.66
CA THR A 27 13.56 -5.71 -0.46
C THR A 27 14.48 -6.25 0.64
N GLU A 28 13.92 -6.69 1.76
CA GLU A 28 14.68 -7.27 2.88
C GLU A 28 15.40 -8.57 2.47
N ILE A 29 14.74 -9.39 1.64
CA ILE A 29 15.35 -10.60 1.07
C ILE A 29 16.52 -10.21 0.16
N ILE A 30 16.31 -9.29 -0.79
CA ILE A 30 17.34 -8.88 -1.74
C ILE A 30 18.54 -8.29 -1.01
N ARG A 31 18.32 -7.42 -0.02
CA ARG A 31 19.35 -6.85 0.85
C ARG A 31 20.22 -7.91 1.52
N ARG A 32 19.65 -9.09 1.81
CA ARG A 32 20.39 -10.21 2.42
C ARG A 32 21.30 -10.95 1.45
N TYR A 33 21.00 -10.93 0.15
CA TYR A 33 21.75 -11.67 -0.87
C TYR A 33 22.58 -10.77 -1.79
N ILE A 34 22.25 -9.48 -1.89
CA ILE A 34 22.87 -8.52 -2.80
C ILE A 34 23.12 -7.24 -2.01
N VAL A 35 24.35 -6.72 -2.07
CA VAL A 35 24.67 -5.38 -1.58
C VAL A 35 24.05 -4.38 -2.57
N VAL A 36 22.82 -3.98 -2.29
CA VAL A 36 22.14 -2.88 -2.99
C VAL A 36 22.59 -1.57 -2.36
N GLY A 37 22.73 -0.51 -3.15
CA GLY A 37 23.07 0.80 -2.60
C GLY A 37 21.99 1.30 -1.66
N ASP A 38 22.38 1.94 -0.54
CA ASP A 38 21.48 2.43 0.52
C ASP A 38 20.29 3.25 0.01
N PHE A 39 20.48 3.98 -1.09
CA PHE A 39 19.43 4.76 -1.74
C PHE A 39 18.30 3.87 -2.30
N VAL A 40 18.64 2.75 -2.95
CA VAL A 40 17.66 1.86 -3.58
C VAL A 40 16.88 1.10 -2.51
N ASP A 41 17.56 0.63 -1.46
CA ASP A 41 16.92 0.02 -0.30
C ASP A 41 15.93 0.98 0.36
N GLY A 42 16.37 2.20 0.65
CA GLY A 42 15.52 3.24 1.23
C GLY A 42 14.31 3.59 0.33
N LEU A 43 14.52 3.64 -0.99
CA LEU A 43 13.45 3.92 -1.95
C LEU A 43 12.42 2.79 -2.00
N CYS A 44 12.85 1.53 -2.03
CA CYS A 44 11.96 0.37 -2.08
C CYS A 44 11.15 0.22 -0.77
N ILE A 45 11.80 0.36 0.39
CA ILE A 45 11.13 0.40 1.70
C ILE A 45 10.13 1.56 1.75
N GLY A 46 10.55 2.75 1.32
CA GLY A 46 9.71 3.96 1.30
C GLY A 46 8.47 3.82 0.41
N ILE A 47 8.61 3.25 -0.79
CA ILE A 47 7.48 2.94 -1.67
C ILE A 47 6.54 1.92 -1.02
N GLY A 48 7.10 0.88 -0.38
CA GLY A 48 6.31 -0.13 0.31
C GLY A 48 5.43 0.46 1.40
N ILE A 49 6.02 1.27 2.30
CA ILE A 49 5.28 1.99 3.35
C ILE A 49 4.26 2.95 2.74
N GLY A 50 4.63 3.67 1.67
CA GLY A 50 3.72 4.57 0.96
C GLY A 50 2.47 3.86 0.42
N LEU A 51 2.64 2.66 -0.13
CA LEU A 51 1.53 1.82 -0.61
C LEU A 51 0.63 1.36 0.54
N GLU A 52 1.21 0.97 1.68
CA GLU A 52 0.42 0.58 2.86
C GLU A 52 -0.41 1.75 3.39
N ILE A 53 0.17 2.95 3.49
CA ILE A 53 -0.55 4.16 3.93
C ILE A 53 -1.72 4.47 2.99
N LEU A 54 -1.49 4.42 1.67
CA LEU A 54 -2.56 4.63 0.69
C LEU A 54 -3.67 3.58 0.82
N GLY A 55 -3.30 2.33 1.09
CA GLY A 55 -4.24 1.25 1.34
C GLY A 55 -5.10 1.48 2.59
N ILE A 56 -4.50 1.91 3.69
CA ILE A 56 -5.20 2.26 4.94
C ILE A 56 -6.16 3.44 4.71
N ILE A 57 -5.72 4.50 4.01
CA ILE A 57 -6.56 5.66 3.70
C ILE A 57 -7.76 5.23 2.85
N ALA A 58 -7.55 4.37 1.85
CA ALA A 58 -8.63 3.83 1.01
C ALA A 58 -9.63 3.01 1.82
N LEU A 59 -9.13 2.14 2.72
CA LEU A 59 -9.95 1.33 3.64
C LEU A 59 -10.78 2.19 4.60
N ARG A 60 -10.16 3.19 5.22
CA ARG A 60 -10.83 4.11 6.14
C ARG A 60 -11.95 4.88 5.45
N LYS A 61 -11.70 5.36 4.22
CA LYS A 61 -12.70 6.06 3.41
C LYS A 61 -13.87 5.15 3.02
N TYR A 62 -13.60 3.89 2.70
CA TYR A 62 -14.65 2.91 2.43
C TYR A 62 -15.53 2.65 3.66
N TYR A 63 -14.91 2.41 4.81
CA TYR A 63 -15.64 2.15 6.06
C TYR A 63 -16.51 3.33 6.48
N ASN A 64 -16.00 4.56 6.33
CA ASN A 64 -16.76 5.77 6.64
C ASN A 64 -17.93 5.98 5.66
N SER A 65 -17.74 5.65 4.37
CA SER A 65 -18.81 5.72 3.37
C SER A 65 -19.92 4.70 3.62
N GLN A 66 -19.60 3.53 4.17
CA GLN A 66 -20.60 2.53 4.56
C GLN A 66 -21.42 2.96 5.79
N ARG A 67 -20.80 3.58 6.81
CA ARG A 67 -21.54 4.07 7.98
C ARG A 67 -22.59 5.12 7.64
N VAL A 68 -22.31 6.00 6.69
CA VAL A 68 -23.25 7.07 6.26
C VAL A 68 -24.42 6.51 5.44
N SER A 69 -24.28 5.35 4.80
CA SER A 69 -25.37 4.72 4.02
C SER A 69 -26.33 3.86 4.87
N ASN A 70 -25.97 3.56 6.13
CA ASN A 70 -26.76 2.76 7.06
C ASN A 70 -27.43 3.62 8.16
N GLN A 71 -27.41 4.94 8.02
CA GLN A 71 -28.24 5.89 8.79
C GLN A 71 -29.32 6.44 7.87
#